data_AF-A0A2W2F929-F1
#
_entry.id   AF-A0A2W2F929-F1
#
_cell.length_a   1.000
_cell.length_b   1.000
_cell.length_c   1.000
_cell.angle_alpha   90.00
_cell.angle_beta   90.00
_cell.angle_gamma   90.00
#
_symmetry.space_group_name_H-M   'P 1'
#
loop_
_entity.id
_entity.type
_entity.pdbx_description
1 polymer ?
#
loop_
_entity_poly.entity_id
_entity_poly.type
_entity_poly.pdbx_seq_one_letter_code
_entity_poly.pdbx_strand_id
1 'polypeptide(L)'
;AVPEPFEIVPVVVSARSEAGLREQAGRLAEHLRAHPELEIADVARSLTMRAALENRSVVVAGDRDELLAGLDGLVPGAGPVSGR
;
A
#
# COMPACT_ATOMS: atom_id res chain seq x y z
N ALA A 1 -24.36 -14.56 -4.27
CA ALA A 1 -23.04 -14.56 -4.92
C ALA A 1 -22.04 -14.06 -3.89
N VAL A 2 -20.95 -14.80 -3.67
CA VAL A 2 -19.76 -14.22 -3.03
C VAL A 2 -19.28 -13.13 -4.00
N PRO A 3 -18.97 -11.89 -3.56
CA PRO A 3 -18.43 -10.90 -4.48
C PRO A 3 -17.17 -11.48 -5.15
N GLU A 4 -17.12 -11.45 -6.48
CA GLU A 4 -15.87 -11.68 -7.22
C GLU A 4 -14.83 -10.70 -6.65
N PRO A 5 -13.64 -11.17 -6.26
CA PRO A 5 -12.67 -10.30 -5.60
C PRO A 5 -12.36 -9.11 -6.48
N PHE A 6 -12.32 -7.91 -5.88
CA PHE A 6 -11.99 -6.68 -6.58
C PHE A 6 -10.64 -6.87 -7.29
N GLU A 7 -10.62 -6.64 -8.60
CA GLU A 7 -9.45 -6.70 -9.49
C GLU A 7 -8.33 -5.72 -9.08
N ILE A 8 -8.54 -4.95 -8.02
CA ILE A 8 -7.72 -3.88 -7.47
C ILE A 8 -7.84 -3.84 -5.95
N VAL A 9 -6.70 -3.78 -5.26
CA VAL A 9 -6.58 -3.77 -3.81
C VAL A 9 -6.05 -2.42 -3.32
N PRO A 10 -6.80 -1.68 -2.47
CA PRO A 10 -6.30 -0.46 -1.86
C PRO A 10 -5.41 -0.76 -0.64
N VAL A 11 -4.16 -0.35 -0.69
CA VAL A 11 -3.17 -0.50 0.39
C VAL A 11 -2.92 0.85 1.06
N VAL A 12 -3.32 0.97 2.32
CA VAL A 12 -3.17 2.20 3.11
C VAL A 12 -1.83 2.21 3.84
N VAL A 13 -1.04 3.26 3.65
CA VAL A 13 0.17 3.55 4.43
C VAL A 13 -0.09 4.79 5.28
N SER A 14 0.24 4.76 6.57
CA SER A 14 0.09 5.92 7.45
C SER A 14 1.30 6.17 8.35
N ALA A 15 1.55 7.44 8.68
CA ALA A 15 2.64 7.88 9.54
C ALA A 15 2.32 9.22 10.23
N ARG A 16 3.17 9.60 11.21
CA ARG A 16 3.06 10.91 11.91
C ARG A 16 3.60 12.09 11.12
N SER A 17 4.31 11.83 10.02
CA SER A 17 4.87 12.86 9.15
C SER A 17 5.00 12.34 7.73
N GLU A 18 5.13 13.24 6.76
CA GLU A 18 5.40 12.86 5.36
C GLU A 18 6.70 12.09 5.18
N ALA A 19 7.75 12.43 5.94
CA ALA A 19 9.00 11.69 5.94
C ALA A 19 8.82 10.26 6.48
N GLY A 20 8.07 10.12 7.58
CA GLY A 20 7.73 8.83 8.14
C GLY A 20 6.86 7.99 7.18
N LEU A 21 6.03 8.62 6.35
CA LEU A 21 5.22 7.92 5.36
C LEU A 21 6.10 7.28 4.28
N ARG A 22 7.12 8.00 3.79
CA ARG A 22 8.14 7.44 2.88
C ARG A 22 8.91 6.29 3.50
N GLU A 23 9.31 6.41 4.76
CA GLU A 23 9.98 5.31 5.46
C GLU A 23 9.08 4.08 5.62
N GLN A 24 7.81 4.26 5.96
CA GLN A 24 6.85 3.15 6.06
C GLN A 24 6.60 2.50 4.70
N ALA A 25 6.48 3.30 3.63
CA ALA A 25 6.32 2.80 2.27
C ALA A 25 7.54 1.96 1.84
N GLY A 26 8.76 2.46 2.07
CA GLY A 26 10.00 1.74 1.79
C GLY A 26 10.10 0.43 2.56
N ARG A 27 9.82 0.45 3.87
CA ARG A 27 9.80 -0.78 4.70
C ARG A 27 8.76 -1.79 4.24
N LEU A 28 7.57 -1.33 3.83
CA LEU A 28 6.54 -2.21 3.29
C LEU A 28 7.01 -2.83 1.97
N ALA A 29 7.62 -2.06 1.08
CA ALA A 29 8.15 -2.54 -0.18
C ALA A 29 9.29 -3.56 0.03
N GLU A 30 10.22 -3.30 0.94
CA GLU A 30 11.27 -4.24 1.35
C GLU A 30 10.68 -5.55 1.90
N HIS A 31 9.68 -5.44 2.78
CA HIS A 31 9.00 -6.60 3.35
C HIS A 31 8.31 -7.43 2.26
N LEU A 32 7.59 -6.80 1.34
CA LEU A 32 6.94 -7.51 0.23
C LEU A 32 7.99 -8.20 -0.66
N ARG A 33 9.10 -7.54 -1.01
CA ARG A 33 10.18 -8.17 -1.78
C ARG A 33 10.80 -9.37 -1.08
N ALA A 34 10.97 -9.29 0.24
CA ALA A 34 11.50 -10.40 1.04
C ALA A 34 10.51 -11.58 1.20
N HIS A 35 9.21 -11.32 1.03
CA HIS A 35 8.12 -12.28 1.22
C HIS A 35 7.22 -12.38 -0.02
N PRO A 36 7.70 -12.97 -1.13
CA PRO A 36 6.94 -13.13 -2.37
C PRO A 36 5.67 -13.98 -2.21
N GLU A 37 5.60 -14.80 -1.17
CA GLU A 37 4.46 -15.66 -0.83
C GLU A 37 3.24 -14.93 -0.26
N LEU A 38 3.37 -13.65 0.13
CA LEU A 38 2.26 -12.89 0.70
C LEU A 38 1.27 -12.42 -0.37
N GLU A 39 -0.01 -12.64 -0.13
CA GLU A 39 -1.07 -12.06 -0.97
C GLU A 39 -1.28 -10.58 -0.63
N ILE A 40 -1.31 -9.72 -1.66
CA ILE A 40 -1.44 -8.26 -1.47
C ILE A 40 -2.74 -7.90 -0.72
N ALA A 41 -3.81 -8.68 -0.91
CA ALA A 41 -5.09 -8.50 -0.24
C ALA A 41 -4.99 -8.78 1.27
N ASP A 42 -4.23 -9.80 1.66
CA ASP A 42 -4.02 -10.13 3.07
C ASP A 42 -3.15 -9.06 3.76
N VAL A 43 -2.13 -8.56 3.06
CA VAL A 43 -1.30 -7.45 3.54
C VAL A 43 -2.15 -6.19 3.74
N ALA A 44 -2.99 -5.84 2.76
CA ALA A 44 -3.92 -4.72 2.86
C ALA A 44 -4.84 -4.86 4.07
N ARG A 45 -5.44 -6.04 4.25
CA ARG A 45 -6.30 -6.35 5.41
C ARG A 45 -5.54 -6.20 6.74
N SER A 46 -4.30 -6.65 6.82
CA SER A 46 -3.50 -6.49 8.04
C SER A 46 -3.19 -5.02 8.36
N LEU A 47 -3.03 -4.17 7.34
CA LEU A 47 -2.74 -2.75 7.55
C LEU A 47 -3.96 -1.97 8.05
N THR A 48 -5.20 -2.37 7.73
CA THR A 48 -6.40 -1.72 8.26
C THR A 48 -6.60 -1.92 9.76
N MET A 49 -5.98 -2.97 10.33
CA MET A 49 -6.02 -3.24 11.76
C MET A 49 -4.96 -2.46 12.56
N ARG A 50 -4.06 -1.72 11.88
CA ARG A 50 -3.04 -0.89 12.53
C ARG A 50 -3.60 0.49 12.89
N ALA A 51 -2.90 1.21 13.76
CA ALA A 51 -3.26 2.58 14.12
C ALA A 51 -3.29 3.48 12.87
N ALA A 52 -4.40 4.19 12.67
CA ALA A 52 -4.54 5.17 11.60
C ALA A 52 -3.94 6.51 12.03
N LEU A 53 -2.77 6.83 11.49
CA LEU A 53 -2.06 8.09 11.76
C LEU A 53 -2.52 9.21 10.82
N GLU A 54 -2.10 10.44 11.12
CA GLU A 54 -2.55 11.67 10.48
C GLU A 54 -2.14 11.81 9.01
N ASN A 55 -0.94 11.36 8.63
CA ASN A 55 -0.49 11.38 7.23
C ASN A 55 -0.81 10.03 6.61
N ARG A 56 -1.59 10.02 5.52
CA ARG A 56 -2.03 8.78 4.86
C ARG A 56 -1.91 8.89 3.35
N SER A 57 -1.50 7.79 2.74
CA SER A 57 -1.54 7.59 1.30
C SER A 57 -2.13 6.22 1.00
N VAL A 58 -2.74 6.09 -0.17
CA VAL A 58 -3.32 4.84 -0.65
C VAL A 58 -2.67 4.51 -1.98
N VAL A 59 -2.12 3.30 -2.09
CA VAL A 59 -1.72 2.71 -3.36
C VAL A 59 -2.83 1.76 -3.78
N VAL A 60 -3.38 1.95 -4.97
CA VAL A 60 -4.35 1.02 -5.57
C VAL A 60 -3.59 0.17 -6.57
N ALA A 61 -3.61 -1.14 -6.40
CA ALA A 61 -2.83 -2.06 -7.24
C ALA A 61 -3.65 -3.33 -7.52
N GLY A 62 -3.65 -3.80 -8.76
CA GLY A 62 -4.23 -5.09 -9.15
C GLY A 62 -3.27 -6.25 -8.90
N ASP A 63 -1.97 -5.98 -8.85
CA ASP A 63 -0.96 -6.97 -8.56
C ASP A 63 0.19 -6.44 -7.69
N ARG A 64 1.14 -7.33 -7.41
CA ARG A 64 2.30 -7.06 -6.56
C ARG A 64 3.29 -6.08 -7.20
N ASP A 65 3.48 -6.14 -8.50
CA ASP A 65 4.45 -5.29 -9.20
C ASP A 65 3.94 -3.85 -9.24
N GLU A 66 2.65 -3.67 -9.49
CA GLU A 66 1.97 -2.38 -9.37
C GLU A 66 2.05 -1.82 -7.94
N LEU A 67 1.84 -2.66 -6.93
CA LEU A 67 1.96 -2.25 -5.53
C LEU A 67 3.39 -1.79 -5.20
N LEU A 68 4.40 -2.55 -5.61
CA LEU A 68 5.80 -2.21 -5.38
C LEU A 68 6.18 -0.90 -6.08
N ALA A 69 5.77 -0.73 -7.34
CA ALA A 69 5.99 0.50 -8.10
C ALA A 69 5.31 1.71 -7.44
N GLY A 70 4.08 1.55 -6.97
CA GLY A 70 3.35 2.58 -6.25
C GLY A 70 4.02 2.96 -4.92
N LEU A 71 4.49 1.98 -4.14
CA LEU A 71 5.20 2.21 -2.88
C LEU A 71 6.55 2.91 -3.08
N ASP A 72 7.32 2.50 -4.10
CA ASP A 72 8.58 3.16 -4.47
C ASP A 72 8.35 4.59 -4.97
N GLY A 73 7.20 4.83 -5.61
CA GLY A 73 6.79 6.11 -6.17
C GLY A 73 6.13 7.08 -5.19
N LEU A 74 5.92 6.71 -3.91
CA LEU A 74 5.29 7.59 -2.92
C LEU A 74 6.20 8.80 -2.60
N VAL A 75 6.00 9.88 -3.35
CA VAL A 75 6.57 11.21 -3.08
C VAL A 75 5.57 12.08 -2.29
N PRO A 76 6.07 12.97 -1.40
CA PRO A 76 5.20 13.86 -0.63
C PRO A 76 4.41 14.78 -1.57
N GLY A 77 3.12 14.92 -1.32
CA GLY A 77 2.22 15.76 -2.12
C GLY A 77 1.76 15.18 -3.47
N ALA A 78 2.14 13.95 -3.82
CA ALA A 78 1.52 13.28 -4.97
C ALA A 78 0.05 12.96 -4.63
N GLY A 79 -0.85 13.52 -5.44
CA GLY A 79 -2.27 13.18 -5.43
C GLY A 79 -2.51 11.70 -5.74
N PRO A 80 -3.77 11.24 -5.66
CA PRO A 80 -4.11 9.83 -5.78
C PRO A 80 -3.51 9.23 -7.06
N VAL A 81 -2.72 8.17 -6.88
CA VAL A 81 -2.27 7.32 -7.98
C VAL A 81 -3.46 6.47 -8.39
N SER A 82 -3.99 6.72 -9.58
CA SER A 82 -5.10 5.96 -10.14
C SER A 82 -4.56 4.65 -10.71
N GLY A 83 -5.06 3.52 -10.21
CA GLY A 83 -5.09 2.28 -10.99
C GLY A 83 -5.90 2.55 -12.27
N ARG A 84 -5.42 2.06 -13.41
CA ARG A 84 -6.11 2.21 -14.70
C ARG A 84 -7.22 1.18 -14.83
#